data_AF-A0A946U3H6-F1
#
_entry.id   AF-A0A946U3H6-F1
#
_cell.length_a   1.000
_cell.length_b   1.000
_cell.length_c   1.000
_cell.angle_alpha   90.00
_cell.angle_beta   90.00
_cell.angle_gamma   90.00
#
_symmetry.space_group_name_H-M   'P 1'
#
loop_
_entity.id
_entity.type
_entity.pdbx_description
1 polymer ?
#
loop_
_entity_poly.entity_id
_entity_poly.type
_entity_poly.pdbx_seq_one_letter_code
_entity_poly.pdbx_strand_id
1 'polypeptide(L)' 'KREQVIAIGDGANDLEMMKIAGVSVAYHAKPLLQKNCDVIINYGGLESVIDFFEEDGY' A
#
# COMPACT_ATOMS: atom_id res chain seq x y z
N LYS A 1 8.63 -1.45 14.77
CA LYS A 1 9.69 -0.64 14.10
C LYS A 1 9.15 -0.16 12.76
N ARG A 2 9.80 0.76 12.04
CA ARG A 2 9.27 1.27 10.74
C ARG A 2 8.91 0.13 9.79
N GLU A 3 9.74 -0.91 9.76
CA GLU A 3 9.62 -2.10 8.91
C GLU A 3 8.35 -2.93 9.20
N GLN A 4 7.68 -2.68 10.33
CA GLN A 4 6.44 -3.37 10.73
C GLN A 4 5.20 -2.48 10.58
N VAL A 5 5.31 -1.38 9.81
CA VAL A 5 4.21 -0.46 9.55
C VAL A 5 3.82 -0.53 8.08
N ILE A 6 2.55 -0.81 7.83
CA ILE A 6 1.93 -0.77 6.51
C ILE A 6 1.07 0.50 6.43
N ALA A 7 1.26 1.31 5.40
CA ALA A 7 0.39 2.44 5.08
C ALA A 7 -0.36 2.17 3.78
N ILE A 8 -1.66 2.47 3.76
CA ILE A 8 -2.53 2.27 2.59
C ILE A 8 -3.28 3.57 2.31
N GLY A 9 -3.29 4.03 1.06
CA GLY A 9 -3.95 5.27 0.66
C GLY A 9 -4.28 5.34 -0.82
N ASP A 10 -5.04 6.37 -1.21
CA ASP A 10 -5.54 6.56 -2.58
C ASP A 10 -5.17 7.95 -3.17
N GLY A 11 -4.77 8.89 -2.31
CA GLY A 11 -4.63 10.30 -2.65
C GLY A 11 -3.24 10.90 -2.43
N ALA A 12 -3.03 12.09 -3.01
CA ALA A 12 -1.76 12.81 -2.86
C ALA A 12 -1.48 13.27 -1.42
N ASN A 13 -2.52 13.43 -0.60
CA ASN A 13 -2.45 13.71 0.83
C ASN A 13 -1.66 12.64 1.60
N ASP A 14 -1.59 11.42 1.08
CA ASP A 14 -0.96 10.30 1.77
C ASP A 14 0.54 10.18 1.48
N LEU A 15 1.10 10.99 0.57
CA LEU A 15 2.50 10.88 0.12
C LEU A 15 3.51 10.90 1.27
N GLU A 16 3.34 11.79 2.24
CA GLU A 16 4.24 11.87 3.39
C GLU A 16 4.09 10.66 4.31
N MET A 17 2.89 10.10 4.42
CA MET A 17 2.65 8.87 5.17
C MET A 17 3.32 7.66 4.49
N MET A 18 3.24 7.55 3.16
CA MET A 18 3.87 6.47 2.40
C MET A 18 5.40 6.47 2.54
N LYS A 19 6.03 7.66 2.49
CA LYS A 19 7.49 7.81 2.61
C LYS A 19 8.07 7.29 3.93
N ILE A 20 7.30 7.35 5.01
CA ILE A 20 7.75 6.96 6.35
C ILE A 20 7.34 5.55 6.75
N ALA A 21 6.43 4.91 6.00
CA ALA A 21 6.02 3.53 6.25
C ALA A 21 7.14 2.54 5.90
N GLY A 22 7.03 1.32 6.44
CA GLY A 22 7.88 0.20 6.05
C GLY A 22 7.46 -0.38 4.70
N VAL A 23 6.14 -0.55 4.53
CA VAL A 23 5.52 -0.90 3.25
C VAL A 23 4.37 0.07 2.97
N SER A 24 4.29 0.53 1.73
CA SER A 24 3.28 1.47 1.24
C SER A 24 2.43 0.84 0.14
N VAL A 25 1.11 0.98 0.24
CA VAL A 25 0.14 0.40 -0.70
C VAL A 25 -0.75 1.49 -1.27
N ALA A 26 -0.68 1.68 -2.58
CA ALA A 26 -1.59 2.50 -3.35
C ALA A 26 -2.86 1.70 -3.71
N TYR A 27 -3.98 1.96 -3.05
CA TYR A 27 -5.25 1.27 -3.28
C TYR A 27 -6.20 2.15 -4.12
N HIS A 28 -6.53 1.70 -5.33
CA HIS A 28 -7.31 2.47 -6.32
C HIS A 28 -6.83 3.92 -6.48
N ALA A 29 -5.53 4.11 -6.30
CA ALA A 29 -4.96 5.44 -6.10
C ALA A 29 -4.77 6.19 -7.41
N LYS A 30 -4.63 7.51 -7.31
CA LYS A 30 -4.25 8.33 -8.47
C LYS A 30 -2.80 8.05 -8.91
N PRO A 31 -2.43 8.26 -10.19
CA PRO A 31 -1.09 7.96 -10.70
C PRO A 31 0.07 8.62 -9.94
N LEU A 32 -0.18 9.78 -9.29
CA LEU A 32 0.82 10.43 -8.46
C LEU A 32 1.19 9.58 -7.24
N LEU A 33 0.21 9.05 -6.51
CA LEU A 33 0.47 8.22 -5.33
C LEU A 33 1.03 6.86 -5.75
N GLN A 34 0.50 6.25 -6.81
CA GLN A 34 0.97 4.95 -7.33
C GLN A 34 2.48 4.92 -7.59
N LYS A 35 3.05 5.99 -8.17
CA LYS A 35 4.48 6.10 -8.45
C LYS A 35 5.37 6.18 -7.19
N ASN A 36 4.77 6.36 -6.01
CA ASN A 36 5.44 6.57 -4.74
C ASN A 36 5.08 5.47 -3.71
N CYS A 37 4.52 4.34 -4.15
CA CYS A 37 4.17 3.22 -3.28
C CYS A 37 4.87 1.93 -3.73
N ASP A 38 5.08 1.01 -2.78
CA ASP A 38 5.71 -0.28 -3.01
C ASP A 38 4.76 -1.26 -3.73
N VAL A 39 3.48 -1.23 -3.35
CA VAL A 39 2.42 -2.07 -3.92
C VAL A 39 1.32 -1.20 -4.50
N ILE A 40 0.75 -1.63 -5.64
CA ILE A 40 -0.38 -0.95 -6.29
C ILE A 40 -1.49 -1.96 -6.51
N ILE A 41 -2.67 -1.67 -5.97
CA ILE A 41 -3.89 -2.46 -6.15
C ILE A 41 -4.85 -1.61 -6.97
N ASN A 42 -5.03 -1.96 -8.24
CA ASN A 42 -5.94 -1.27 -9.17
C ASN A 42 -7.30 -1.98 -9.36
N TYR A 43 -7.40 -3.22 -8.90
CA TYR A 43 -8.56 -4.08 -9.09
C TYR A 43 -8.79 -4.92 -7.83
N GLY A 44 -10.04 -5.31 -7.59
CA GLY A 44 -10.43 -6.05 -6.38
C GLY A 44 -10.75 -5.12 -5.22
N GLY A 45 -11.08 -5.72 -4.06
CA GLY A 45 -11.27 -4.98 -2.83
C GLY A 45 -9.99 -4.92 -2.00
N LEU A 46 -10.11 -4.32 -0.81
CA LEU A 46 -8.99 -4.14 0.12
C LEU A 46 -8.44 -5.46 0.67
N GLU A 47 -9.24 -6.53 0.62
CA GLU A 47 -8.81 -7.90 0.90
C GLU A 47 -7.61 -8.34 0.06
N SER A 48 -7.43 -7.79 -1.14
CA SER A 48 -6.26 -8.06 -2.00
C SER A 48 -4.93 -7.72 -1.32
N VAL A 49 -4.95 -6.89 -0.26
CA VAL A 49 -3.77 -6.59 0.56
C VAL A 49 -3.27 -7.84 1.29
N ILE A 50 -4.18 -8.72 1.72
CA ILE A 50 -3.87 -9.94 2.49
C ILE A 50 -2.92 -10.83 1.67
N ASP A 51 -3.17 -11.00 0.38
CA ASP A 51 -2.35 -11.79 -0.55
C ASP A 51 -0.88 -11.34 -0.63
N PHE A 52 -0.57 -10.08 -0.26
CA PHE A 52 0.81 -9.56 -0.25
C PHE A 52 1.55 -9.81 1.07
N PHE A 53 0.83 -10.16 2.15
CA PHE A 53 1.39 -10.27 3.50
C PHE A 53 1.15 -11.63 4.16
N GLU A 54 0.37 -12.51 3.55
CA GLU A 54 0.31 -13.91 3.94
C GLU A 54 1.59 -14.63 3.48
N GLU A 55 2.40 -15.10 4.44
CA GLU A 55 3.40 -16.14 4.18
C GLU A 55 2.63 -17.43 3.92
N ASP A 56 2.66 -17.91 2.66
CA ASP A 56 2.19 -19.22 2.18
C ASP A 56 1.15 -19.93 3.07
N GLY A 57 -0.13 -19.66 2.79
CA GLY A 57 -1.22 -20.65 2.82
C GLY A 57 -1.52 -21.38 4.13
N TYR A 58 -2.75 -21.18 4.63
CA TYR A 58 -3.47 -22.30 5.25
C TYR A 58 -3.94 -23.29 4.17
#